data_AF-A0AAN5MI15-F1
#
_entry.id   AF-A0AAN5MI15-F1
#
_cell.length_a   1.000
_cell.length_b   1.000
_cell.length_c   1.000
_cell.angle_alpha   90.00
_cell.angle_beta   90.00
_cell.angle_gamma   90.00
#
_symmetry.space_group_name_H-M   'P 1'
#
loop_
_entity.id
_entity.type
_entity.pdbx_description
1 polymer ?
#
loop_
_entity_poly.entity_id
_entity_poly.type
_entity_poly.pdbx_seq_one_letter_code
_entity_poly.pdbx_strand_id
1 'polypeptide(L)'
;MVKRPSQQAINRTAVTSEQADELARKLADKPYGSEERQIINEEAEKQKRTTISINESLLLKIEDLALKNKREGKSHKSVSAIAREAFELYLEKYTEK
;
A
#
# COMPACT_ATOMS: atom_id res chain seq x y z
N MET A 1 -14.37 -16.33 43.57
CA MET A 1 -14.16 -17.26 42.44
C MET A 1 -13.25 -16.60 41.43
N VAL A 2 -12.06 -17.15 41.18
CA VAL A 2 -11.10 -16.60 40.22
C VAL A 2 -11.55 -16.94 38.79
N LYS A 3 -11.61 -15.94 37.92
CA LYS A 3 -12.11 -16.07 36.54
C LYS A 3 -11.19 -17.00 35.75
N ARG A 4 -11.77 -17.94 35.00
CA ARG A 4 -11.00 -18.88 34.17
C ARG A 4 -10.18 -18.11 33.11
N PRO A 5 -8.89 -18.40 32.94
CA PRO A 5 -8.05 -17.73 31.95
C PRO A 5 -8.54 -18.03 30.52
N SER A 6 -8.38 -17.07 29.62
CA SER A 6 -8.78 -17.17 28.21
C SER A 6 -8.02 -18.28 27.47
N GLN A 7 -8.65 -18.95 26.51
CA GLN A 7 -8.01 -20.00 25.67
C GLN A 7 -6.70 -19.53 25.01
N GLN A 8 -6.59 -18.25 24.64
CA GLN A 8 -5.36 -17.68 24.07
C GLN A 8 -4.19 -17.64 25.07
N ALA A 9 -4.47 -17.50 26.37
CA ALA A 9 -3.43 -17.49 27.40
C ALA A 9 -2.94 -18.90 27.73
N ILE A 10 -3.79 -19.91 27.53
CA ILE A 10 -3.46 -21.33 27.79
C ILE A 10 -2.49 -21.87 26.73
N ASN A 11 -2.61 -21.40 25.48
CA ASN A 11 -1.78 -21.86 24.36
C ASN A 11 -0.47 -21.09 24.19
N ARG A 12 -0.08 -20.24 25.16
CA ARG A 12 1.21 -19.55 25.11
C ARG A 12 2.30 -20.51 25.53
N THR A 13 3.22 -20.82 24.62
CA THR A 13 4.49 -21.45 24.94
C THR A 13 5.22 -20.59 25.97
N ALA A 14 5.60 -21.19 27.10
CA ALA A 14 6.37 -20.52 28.14
C ALA A 14 7.75 -20.16 27.55
N VAL A 15 7.99 -18.88 27.35
CA VAL A 15 9.27 -18.36 26.84
C VAL A 15 10.31 -18.56 27.94
N THR A 16 11.42 -19.22 27.61
CA THR A 16 12.54 -19.40 28.55
C THR A 16 13.37 -18.12 28.61
N SER A 17 14.08 -17.91 29.73
CA SER A 17 14.93 -16.71 29.90
C SER A 17 16.00 -16.59 28.81
N GLU A 18 16.55 -17.72 28.37
CA GLU A 18 17.54 -17.80 27.30
C GLU A 18 17.00 -17.33 25.95
N GLN A 19 15.74 -17.68 25.63
CA GLN A 19 15.07 -17.22 24.40
C GLN A 19 14.79 -15.71 24.45
N ALA A 20 14.52 -15.15 25.64
CA ALA A 20 14.34 -13.73 25.81
C ALA A 20 15.65 -12.95 25.61
N ASP A 21 16.77 -13.47 26.13
CA ASP A 21 18.10 -12.86 26.00
C ASP A 21 18.62 -12.89 24.55
N GLU A 22 18.40 -14.00 23.83
CA GLU A 22 18.77 -14.09 22.41
C GLU A 22 17.97 -13.10 21.55
N LEU A 23 16.67 -12.94 21.85
CA LEU A 23 15.82 -11.96 21.19
C LEU A 23 16.25 -10.51 21.50
N ALA A 24 16.62 -10.23 22.75
CA ALA A 24 17.09 -8.91 23.17
C ALA A 24 18.39 -8.51 22.43
N ARG A 25 19.35 -9.42 22.28
CA ARG A 25 20.58 -9.17 21.51
C ARG A 25 20.29 -8.88 20.04
N LYS A 26 19.43 -9.68 19.40
CA LYS A 26 18.99 -9.48 18.01
C LYS A 26 18.29 -8.14 17.77
N LEU A 27 17.61 -7.61 18.78
CA LEU A 27 16.93 -6.31 18.71
C LEU A 27 17.86 -5.15 19.04
N ALA A 28 18.87 -5.36 19.90
CA ALA A 28 19.85 -4.34 20.27
C ALA A 28 20.76 -3.94 19.10
N ASP A 29 21.11 -4.89 18.24
CA ASP A 29 21.99 -4.65 17.09
C ASP A 29 21.31 -3.95 15.91
N LYS A 30 19.98 -3.75 15.96
CA LYS A 30 19.26 -2.98 14.94
C LYS A 30 19.31 -1.51 15.31
N PRO A 31 20.09 -0.65 14.61
CA PRO A 31 20.04 0.78 14.84
C PRO A 31 18.61 1.24 14.57
N TYR A 32 17.92 1.72 15.61
CA TYR A 32 16.59 2.28 15.46
C TYR A 32 16.64 3.40 14.42
N GLY A 33 15.95 3.19 13.29
CA GLY A 33 15.86 4.18 12.21
C GLY A 33 16.70 3.89 10.97
N SER A 34 17.27 2.70 10.79
CA SER A 34 17.92 2.35 9.51
C SER A 34 16.93 2.49 8.34
N GLU A 35 17.38 3.27 7.36
CA GLU A 35 16.68 3.73 6.16
C GLU A 35 16.36 2.61 5.15
N GLU A 36 16.30 1.35 5.57
CA GLU A 36 16.02 0.20 4.70
C GLU A 36 14.60 0.23 4.12
N ARG A 37 13.68 1.02 4.69
CA ARG A 37 12.38 1.29 4.05
C ARG A 37 12.50 2.19 2.81
N GLN A 38 13.65 2.82 2.57
CA GLN A 38 13.86 3.70 1.41
C GLN A 38 14.42 2.96 0.19
N ILE A 39 15.02 1.77 0.37
CA ILE A 39 15.73 1.08 -0.72
C ILE A 39 14.79 0.28 -1.65
N ILE A 40 13.53 0.04 -1.27
CA ILE A 40 12.55 -0.67 -2.12
C ILE A 40 11.88 0.26 -3.15
N ASN A 41 12.10 1.57 -3.08
CA ASN A 41 11.60 2.49 -4.09
C ASN A 41 12.72 2.80 -5.07
N GLU A 42 13.06 1.83 -5.93
CA GLU A 42 13.55 2.17 -7.27
C GLU A 42 12.65 3.28 -7.80
N GLU A 43 13.28 4.38 -8.19
CA GLU A 43 12.72 5.73 -8.37
C GLU A 43 11.34 5.73 -9.06
N ALA A 44 10.26 5.56 -8.30
CA ALA A 44 8.93 5.78 -8.82
C ALA A 44 8.88 7.23 -9.29
N GLU A 45 8.68 7.42 -10.60
CA GLU A 45 8.70 8.74 -11.21
C GLU A 45 7.83 9.70 -10.40
N LYS A 46 8.41 10.83 -9.98
CA LYS A 46 7.74 11.77 -9.06
C LYS A 46 6.48 12.29 -9.73
N GLN A 47 5.34 11.80 -9.27
CA GLN A 47 4.03 12.25 -9.74
C GLN A 47 3.87 13.75 -9.46
N LYS A 48 3.62 14.54 -10.51
CA LYS A 48 3.34 15.97 -10.40
C LYS A 48 1.82 16.20 -10.41
N ARG A 49 1.35 17.13 -9.57
CA ARG A 49 -0.06 17.53 -9.53
C ARG A 49 -0.36 18.42 -10.74
N THR A 50 -1.34 18.00 -11.53
CA THR A 50 -1.84 18.75 -12.67
C THR A 50 -3.32 19.03 -12.47
N THR A 51 -3.76 20.27 -12.77
CA THR A 51 -5.17 20.64 -12.77
C THR A 51 -5.64 20.69 -14.20
N ILE A 52 -6.65 19.89 -14.54
CA ILE A 52 -7.26 19.84 -15.86
C ILE A 52 -8.74 20.18 -15.76
N SER A 53 -9.27 20.86 -16.77
CA SER A 53 -10.71 21.10 -16.90
C SER A 53 -11.31 19.99 -17.75
N ILE A 54 -12.36 19.34 -17.25
CA ILE A 54 -13.12 18.31 -17.95
C ILE A 54 -14.62 18.54 -17.75
N ASN A 55 -15.43 17.96 -18.64
CA ASN A 55 -16.88 18.06 -18.53
C ASN A 55 -17.39 17.31 -17.29
N GLU A 56 -18.43 17.84 -16.64
CA GLU A 56 -19.04 17.25 -15.44
C GLU A 56 -19.53 15.81 -15.68
N SER A 57 -20.20 15.58 -16.80
CA SER A 57 -20.69 14.24 -17.18
C SER A 57 -19.57 13.21 -17.38
N LEU A 58 -18.36 13.67 -17.72
CA LEU A 58 -17.20 12.81 -17.86
C LEU A 58 -16.58 12.51 -16.49
N LEU A 59 -16.48 13.52 -15.61
CA LEU A 59 -15.96 13.35 -14.25
C LEU A 59 -16.76 12.29 -13.48
N LEU A 60 -18.09 12.39 -13.49
CA LEU A 60 -18.98 11.43 -12.81
C LEU A 60 -18.74 9.99 -13.27
N LYS A 61 -18.59 9.77 -14.58
CA LYS A 61 -18.32 8.43 -15.13
C LYS A 61 -17.00 7.85 -14.64
N ILE A 62 -15.96 8.68 -14.53
CA ILE A 62 -14.63 8.24 -14.07
C ILE A 62 -14.67 7.93 -12.58
N GLU A 63 -15.39 8.71 -11.78
CA GLU A 63 -15.57 8.47 -10.34
C GLU A 63 -16.35 7.17 -10.07
N ASP A 64 -17.44 6.94 -10.80
CA ASP A 64 -18.21 5.69 -10.72
C ASP A 64 -17.35 4.47 -11.09
N LEU A 65 -16.55 4.60 -12.14
CA LEU A 65 -15.64 3.54 -12.58
C LEU A 65 -14.55 3.27 -11.53
N ALA A 66 -13.98 4.31 -10.92
CA ALA A 66 -13.02 4.17 -9.82
C ALA A 66 -13.64 3.47 -8.60
N LEU A 67 -14.86 3.84 -8.22
CA LEU A 67 -15.60 3.21 -7.13
C LEU A 67 -15.91 1.74 -7.42
N LYS A 68 -16.33 1.43 -8.65
CA LYS A 68 -16.60 0.06 -9.09
C LYS A 68 -15.33 -0.79 -9.04
N ASN A 69 -14.22 -0.29 -9.61
CA ASN A 69 -12.93 -0.97 -9.57
C ASN A 69 -12.43 -1.22 -8.14
N LYS A 70 -12.67 -0.28 -7.23
CA LYS A 70 -12.35 -0.46 -5.80
C LYS A 70 -13.16 -1.58 -5.17
N ARG A 71 -14.46 -1.70 -5.46
CA ARG A 71 -15.33 -2.79 -4.97
C ARG A 71 -14.95 -4.15 -5.55
N GLU A 72 -14.54 -4.18 -6.80
CA GLU A 72 -14.12 -5.40 -7.52
C GLU A 72 -12.66 -5.81 -7.23
N GLY A 73 -11.88 -4.97 -6.54
CA GLY A 73 -10.48 -5.26 -6.20
C GLY A 73 -9.47 -5.04 -7.33
N LYS A 74 -9.86 -4.38 -8.44
CA LYS A 74 -8.99 -4.08 -9.59
C LYS A 74 -7.91 -3.03 -9.28
N SER A 75 -6.89 -2.93 -10.11
CA SER A 75 -5.74 -2.02 -9.95
C SER A 75 -6.10 -0.53 -9.99
N HIS A 76 -6.96 -0.10 -10.91
CA HIS A 76 -7.28 1.32 -11.15
C HIS A 76 -8.38 1.84 -10.21
N LYS A 77 -8.04 2.03 -8.93
CA LYS A 77 -8.97 2.43 -7.85
C LYS A 77 -9.16 3.95 -7.71
N SER A 78 -8.45 4.75 -8.50
CA SER A 78 -8.41 6.21 -8.40
C SER A 78 -8.57 6.85 -9.77
N VAL A 79 -9.21 8.01 -9.81
CA VAL A 79 -9.31 8.87 -10.99
C VAL A 79 -7.93 9.13 -11.60
N SER A 80 -6.92 9.41 -10.79
CA SER A 80 -5.54 9.64 -11.26
C SER A 80 -4.87 8.38 -11.83
N ALA A 81 -5.29 7.19 -11.41
CA ALA A 81 -4.78 5.94 -11.98
C ALA A 81 -5.41 5.65 -13.34
N ILE A 82 -6.72 5.90 -13.47
CA ILE A 82 -7.45 5.78 -14.74
C ILE A 82 -6.95 6.81 -15.76
N ALA A 83 -6.74 8.05 -15.31
CA ALA A 83 -6.27 9.13 -16.18
C ALA A 83 -4.86 8.84 -16.74
N ARG A 84 -3.94 8.30 -15.93
CA ARG A 84 -2.59 7.92 -16.39
C ARG A 84 -2.64 6.86 -17.49
N GLU A 85 -3.36 5.78 -17.25
CA GLU A 85 -3.54 4.70 -18.25
C GLU A 85 -4.17 5.25 -19.54
N ALA A 86 -5.18 6.12 -19.44
CA ALA A 86 -5.79 6.73 -20.60
C ALA A 86 -4.81 7.64 -21.38
N PHE A 87 -3.93 8.37 -20.70
CA PHE A 87 -2.90 9.19 -21.34
C PHE A 87 -1.82 8.34 -22.01
N GLU A 88 -1.37 7.27 -21.37
CA GLU A 88 -0.41 6.30 -21.94
C GLU A 88 -0.97 5.69 -23.23
N LEU A 89 -2.18 5.14 -23.19
CA LEU A 89 -2.86 4.58 -24.35
C LEU A 89 -3.09 5.60 -25.47
N TYR A 90 -3.40 6.86 -25.11
CA TYR A 90 -3.54 7.92 -26.08
C TYR A 90 -2.19 8.23 -26.74
N LEU A 91 -1.12 8.38 -25.97
CA LEU A 91 0.20 8.67 -26.51
C LEU A 91 0.69 7.53 -27.40
N GLU A 92 0.62 6.27 -26.95
CA GLU A 92 1.01 5.07 -27.73
C GLU A 92 0.37 5.07 -29.12
N LYS A 93 -0.93 5.34 -29.20
CA LYS A 93 -1.69 5.39 -30.46
C LYS A 93 -1.15 6.44 -31.45
N TYR A 94 -0.56 7.53 -30.98
CA TYR A 94 -0.06 8.62 -31.82
C TYR A 94 1.46 8.63 -32.00
N THR A 95 2.23 7.95 -31.14
CA THR A 95 3.69 7.80 -31.30
C THR A 95 4.12 6.67 -32.22
N GLU A 96 3.27 5.67 -32.49
CA GLU A 96 3.57 4.59 -33.46
C GLU A 96 3.30 4.99 -34.93
N LYS A 97 3.32 6.28 -35.26
CA LYS A 97 3.23 6.81 -36.63
C LYS A 97 4.50 7.55 -37.01
#